data_AF-A0A931BBN8-F1
#
_entry.id   AF-A0A931BBN8-F1
#
_cell.length_a   1.000
_cell.length_b   1.000
_cell.length_c   1.000
_cell.angle_alpha   90.00
_cell.angle_beta   90.00
_cell.angle_gamma   90.00
#
_symmetry.space_group_name_H-M   'P 1'
#
loop_
_entity.id
_entity.type
_entity.pdbx_description
1 polymer ?
#
loop_
_entity_poly.entity_id
_entity_poly.type
_entity_poly.pdbx_seq_one_letter_code
_entity_poly.pdbx_strand_id
1 'polypeptide(L)'
;MAQQQNGSDAQSATLINDHHLPELMRRCSNRLLDVVVPAPKSVSVLWGVHNRKRKTRLIHDAHMSAVTRAVVDLQKQAGMVQIGAAWYDMPVTVYRLEHCTGVAEEPHLHTHLLVDTELRDGQQRGSLDVSILQDALELVGLQYQVSLEQELWRRLQLGFEQRRRGTRQLCGIDEDLMKAFADGSCTIGLRQFTATA
;
A
#
# COMPACT_ATOMS: atom_id res chain seq x y z
N MET A 1 -35.70 -17.14 -0.86
CA MET A 1 -34.48 -17.71 -1.47
C MET A 1 -33.52 -16.56 -1.74
N ALA A 2 -32.67 -16.24 -0.77
CA ALA A 2 -31.64 -15.22 -0.91
C ALA A 2 -30.40 -15.90 -1.52
N GLN A 3 -30.06 -15.53 -2.76
CA GLN A 3 -28.85 -15.99 -3.41
C GLN A 3 -27.65 -15.35 -2.70
N GLN A 4 -26.86 -16.19 -2.02
CA GLN A 4 -25.49 -15.88 -1.65
C GLN A 4 -24.69 -15.67 -2.93
N GLN A 5 -24.20 -14.45 -3.15
CA GLN A 5 -23.10 -14.19 -4.07
C GLN A 5 -21.80 -14.58 -3.35
N ASN A 6 -21.47 -15.87 -3.42
CA ASN A 6 -20.13 -16.36 -3.14
C ASN A 6 -19.30 -16.20 -4.41
N GLY A 7 -18.26 -15.34 -4.37
CA GLY A 7 -17.19 -15.33 -5.37
C GLY A 7 -16.80 -13.95 -5.91
N SER A 8 -16.19 -13.09 -5.08
CA SER A 8 -15.26 -12.02 -5.55
C SER A 8 -14.49 -11.30 -4.43
N ASP A 9 -14.91 -11.41 -3.17
CA ASP A 9 -14.37 -10.57 -2.07
C ASP A 9 -12.96 -10.95 -1.56
N ALA A 10 -12.37 -12.04 -2.04
CA ALA A 10 -11.03 -12.46 -1.61
C ALA A 10 -9.90 -11.52 -2.08
N GLN A 11 -10.18 -10.59 -3.01
CA GLN A 11 -9.18 -9.72 -3.64
C GLN A 11 -9.33 -8.23 -3.26
N SER A 12 -10.20 -7.90 -2.30
CA SER A 12 -10.36 -6.53 -1.81
C SER A 12 -9.91 -6.42 -0.36
N ALA A 13 -8.91 -5.58 -0.09
CA ALA A 13 -8.55 -5.23 1.29
C ALA A 13 -9.73 -4.56 2.00
N THR A 14 -9.91 -4.89 3.28
CA THR A 14 -10.91 -4.24 4.12
C THR A 14 -10.43 -2.83 4.47
N LEU A 15 -11.18 -1.80 4.05
CA LEU A 15 -10.87 -0.42 4.43
C LEU A 15 -11.17 -0.21 5.93
N ILE A 16 -10.18 0.28 6.66
CA ILE A 16 -10.27 0.66 8.06
C ILE A 16 -9.84 2.11 8.24
N ASN A 17 -10.19 2.69 9.39
CA ASN A 17 -9.78 4.02 9.80
C ASN A 17 -9.23 3.96 11.22
N ASP A 18 -8.75 5.09 11.75
CA ASP A 18 -8.18 5.18 13.10
C ASP A 18 -9.14 4.75 14.21
N HIS A 19 -10.45 4.85 13.98
CA HIS A 19 -11.45 4.38 14.93
C HIS A 19 -11.51 2.85 15.01
N HIS A 20 -11.29 2.16 13.88
CA HIS A 20 -11.27 0.70 13.81
C HIS A 20 -9.93 0.08 14.24
N LEU A 21 -8.83 0.84 14.17
CA LEU A 21 -7.48 0.34 14.43
C LEU A 21 -7.31 -0.26 15.84
N PRO A 22 -7.76 0.35 16.95
CA PRO A 22 -7.60 -0.22 18.29
C PRO A 22 -8.29 -1.58 18.44
N GLU A 23 -9.47 -1.76 17.85
CA GLU A 23 -10.19 -3.02 17.89
C GLU A 23 -9.45 -4.11 17.10
N LEU A 24 -8.95 -3.75 15.92
CA LEU A 24 -8.16 -4.66 15.10
C LEU A 24 -6.87 -5.07 15.82
N MET A 25 -6.15 -4.13 16.44
CA MET A 25 -4.96 -4.41 17.24
C MET A 25 -5.28 -5.32 18.43
N ARG A 26 -6.41 -5.12 19.11
CA ARG A 26 -6.83 -6.02 20.20
C ARG A 26 -7.06 -7.45 19.71
N ARG A 27 -7.61 -7.61 18.51
CA ARG A 27 -7.93 -8.93 17.92
C ARG A 27 -6.74 -9.63 17.25
N CYS A 28 -5.78 -8.86 16.74
CA CYS A 28 -4.75 -9.36 15.80
C CYS A 28 -3.33 -8.83 16.07
N SER A 29 -3.06 -8.03 17.10
CA SER A 29 -1.80 -7.27 17.24
C SER A 29 -0.51 -8.08 17.05
N ASN A 30 -0.43 -9.29 17.59
CA ASN A 30 0.76 -10.13 17.48
C ASN A 30 0.96 -10.78 16.09
N ARG A 31 -0.02 -10.65 15.19
CA ARG A 31 -0.01 -11.26 13.86
C ARG A 31 -0.11 -10.26 12.72
N LEU A 32 -0.16 -8.95 12.99
CA LEU A 32 -0.19 -7.93 11.94
C LEU A 32 1.21 -7.43 11.60
N LEU A 33 1.49 -7.37 10.29
CA LEU A 33 2.63 -6.66 9.73
C LEU A 33 2.14 -5.41 9.01
N ASP A 34 2.86 -4.30 9.15
CA ASP A 34 2.55 -3.05 8.48
C ASP A 34 3.38 -2.95 7.19
N VAL A 35 2.71 -2.93 6.04
CA VAL A 35 3.34 -2.65 4.75
C VAL A 35 2.94 -1.25 4.31
N VAL A 36 3.90 -0.33 4.33
CA VAL A 36 3.68 1.05 3.87
C VAL A 36 3.86 1.12 2.37
N VAL A 37 2.87 1.70 1.68
CA VAL A 37 2.91 2.02 0.26
C VAL A 37 3.04 3.54 0.10
N PRO A 38 4.27 4.09 0.05
CA PRO A 38 4.47 5.52 -0.09
C PRO A 38 4.33 5.95 -1.55
N ALA A 39 3.65 7.08 -1.81
CA ALA A 39 3.76 7.74 -3.10
C ALA A 39 5.16 8.35 -3.28
N PRO A 40 5.66 8.48 -4.52
CA PRO A 40 6.90 9.21 -4.80
C PRO A 40 6.86 10.59 -4.14
N LYS A 41 8.00 11.06 -3.62
CA LYS A 41 8.02 12.30 -2.86
C LYS A 41 7.49 13.49 -3.66
N SER A 42 7.81 13.56 -4.95
CA SER A 42 7.24 14.58 -5.85
C SER A 42 5.70 14.59 -5.88
N VAL A 43 5.07 13.42 -5.82
CA VAL A 43 3.60 13.27 -5.76
C VAL A 43 3.08 13.74 -4.40
N SER A 44 3.75 13.35 -3.31
CA SER A 44 3.36 13.76 -1.96
C SER A 44 3.48 15.27 -1.76
N VAL A 45 4.58 15.87 -2.23
CA VAL A 45 4.78 17.32 -2.24
C VAL A 45 3.70 18.00 -3.04
N LEU A 46 3.47 17.57 -4.29
CA LEU A 46 2.41 18.14 -5.13
C LEU A 46 1.04 18.01 -4.47
N TRP A 47 0.75 16.88 -3.83
CA TRP A 47 -0.51 16.67 -3.12
C TRP A 47 -0.66 17.63 -1.93
N GLY A 48 0.38 17.79 -1.10
CA GLY A 48 0.33 18.58 0.14
C GLY A 48 0.41 20.09 -0.06
N VAL A 49 1.20 20.59 -1.02
CA VAL A 49 1.34 22.04 -1.26
C VAL A 49 0.24 22.61 -2.16
N HIS A 50 -0.59 21.76 -2.78
CA HIS A 50 -1.56 22.22 -3.76
C HIS A 50 -2.84 22.77 -3.11
N ASN A 51 -3.05 24.08 -3.22
CA ASN A 51 -4.21 24.77 -2.63
C ASN A 51 -5.57 24.48 -3.29
N ARG A 52 -5.61 23.81 -4.46
CA ARG A 52 -6.89 23.51 -5.14
C ARG A 52 -7.40 22.12 -4.74
N LYS A 53 -8.40 22.10 -3.86
CA LYS A 53 -9.08 20.90 -3.34
C LYS A 53 -9.40 19.83 -4.41
N ARG A 54 -9.84 20.25 -5.61
CA ARG A 54 -10.16 19.31 -6.70
C ARG A 54 -8.94 18.50 -7.17
N LYS A 55 -7.80 19.14 -7.38
CA LYS A 55 -6.60 18.46 -7.88
C LYS A 55 -5.97 17.57 -6.81
N THR A 56 -5.92 18.04 -5.57
CA THR A 56 -5.49 17.25 -4.41
C THR A 56 -6.32 15.97 -4.28
N ARG A 57 -7.65 16.07 -4.43
CA ARG A 57 -8.54 14.90 -4.46
C ARG A 57 -8.24 13.95 -5.62
N LEU A 58 -8.00 14.47 -6.83
CA LEU A 58 -7.66 13.63 -7.98
C LEU A 58 -6.33 12.88 -7.81
N ILE A 59 -5.33 13.49 -7.16
CA ILE A 59 -4.06 12.83 -6.82
C ILE A 59 -4.29 11.74 -5.78
N HIS A 60 -5.06 12.05 -4.73
CA HIS A 60 -5.45 11.07 -3.72
C HIS A 60 -6.18 9.87 -4.34
N ASP A 61 -7.19 10.12 -5.18
CA ASP A 61 -7.95 9.05 -5.82
C ASP A 61 -7.08 8.21 -6.80
N ALA A 62 -6.06 8.81 -7.42
CA ALA A 62 -5.08 8.09 -8.23
C ALA A 62 -4.23 7.16 -7.36
N HIS A 63 -3.72 7.65 -6.23
CA HIS A 63 -3.01 6.86 -5.22
C HIS A 63 -3.86 5.68 -4.74
N MET A 64 -5.12 5.93 -4.37
CA MET A 64 -6.01 4.86 -3.89
C MET A 64 -6.30 3.79 -4.95
N SER A 65 -6.39 4.19 -6.22
CA SER A 65 -6.58 3.25 -7.33
C SER A 65 -5.34 2.37 -7.52
N ALA A 66 -4.15 2.97 -7.44
CA ALA A 66 -2.87 2.25 -7.52
C ALA A 66 -2.66 1.33 -6.30
N VAL A 67 -3.00 1.77 -5.09
CA VAL A 67 -2.94 0.94 -3.87
C VAL A 67 -3.89 -0.25 -3.97
N THR A 68 -5.09 -0.05 -4.51
CA THR A 68 -6.05 -1.16 -4.71
C THR A 68 -5.45 -2.23 -5.62
N ARG A 69 -4.71 -1.83 -6.67
CA ARG A 69 -3.99 -2.78 -7.52
C ARG A 69 -2.83 -3.45 -6.77
N ALA A 70 -2.06 -2.69 -6.02
CA ALA A 70 -0.95 -3.19 -5.21
C ALA A 70 -1.39 -4.24 -4.19
N VAL A 71 -2.57 -4.06 -3.56
CA VAL A 71 -3.18 -5.05 -2.66
C VAL A 71 -3.44 -6.36 -3.39
N VAL A 72 -4.05 -6.32 -4.58
CA VAL A 72 -4.35 -7.52 -5.36
C VAL A 72 -3.07 -8.27 -5.70
N ASP A 73 -2.02 -7.54 -6.08
CA ASP A 73 -0.74 -8.16 -6.42
C ASP A 73 -0.02 -8.69 -5.17
N LEU A 74 -0.08 -7.98 -4.03
CA LEU A 74 0.44 -8.45 -2.74
C LEU A 74 -0.21 -9.77 -2.32
N GLN A 75 -1.54 -9.85 -2.37
CA GLN A 75 -2.28 -11.05 -1.98
C GLN A 75 -1.93 -12.26 -2.84
N LYS A 76 -1.64 -12.04 -4.13
CA LYS A 76 -1.22 -13.11 -5.05
C LYS A 76 0.19 -13.62 -4.80
N GLN A 77 1.10 -12.76 -4.36
CA GLN A 77 2.51 -13.10 -4.22
C GLN A 77 2.86 -13.60 -2.81
N ALA A 78 2.22 -13.05 -1.77
CA ALA A 78 2.51 -13.37 -0.38
C ALA A 78 1.74 -14.59 0.16
N GLY A 79 0.80 -15.15 -0.60
CA GLY A 79 -0.06 -16.27 -0.20
C GLY A 79 0.61 -17.64 -0.21
N MET A 80 1.84 -17.76 -0.71
CA MET A 80 2.52 -19.03 -0.83
C MET A 80 3.05 -19.52 0.52
N VAL A 81 2.53 -20.63 1.03
CA VAL A 81 2.86 -21.20 2.35
C VAL A 81 3.32 -22.64 2.21
N GLN A 82 4.39 -23.00 2.92
CA GLN A 82 4.83 -24.38 3.03
C GLN A 82 4.20 -25.08 4.25
N ILE A 83 3.48 -26.17 4.03
CA ILE A 83 2.94 -27.02 5.10
C ILE A 83 3.50 -28.43 4.92
N GLY A 84 4.45 -28.81 5.78
CA GLY A 84 5.23 -30.04 5.60
C GLY A 84 6.09 -29.96 4.33
N ALA A 85 5.95 -30.94 3.44
CA ALA A 85 6.69 -31.00 2.17
C ALA A 85 5.95 -30.32 0.99
N ALA A 86 4.74 -29.81 1.20
CA ALA A 86 3.88 -29.27 0.15
C ALA A 86 3.74 -27.74 0.27
N TRP A 87 3.57 -27.10 -0.88
CA TRP A 87 3.31 -25.67 -1.02
C TRP A 87 1.83 -25.44 -1.34
N TYR A 88 1.24 -24.43 -0.71
CA TYR A 88 -0.15 -24.05 -0.85
C TYR A 88 -0.24 -22.56 -1.12
N ASP A 89 -1.12 -22.18 -2.05
CA ASP A 89 -1.53 -20.79 -2.23
C ASP A 89 -2.73 -20.52 -1.32
N MET A 90 -2.52 -19.72 -0.29
CA MET A 90 -3.52 -19.39 0.73
C MET A 90 -3.93 -17.91 0.64
N PRO A 91 -5.21 -17.60 0.90
CA PRO A 91 -5.69 -16.22 0.84
C PRO A 91 -5.05 -15.37 1.94
N VAL A 92 -4.51 -14.22 1.54
CA VAL A 92 -3.92 -13.23 2.46
C VAL A 92 -4.97 -12.20 2.86
N THR A 93 -5.16 -12.02 4.16
CA THR A 93 -6.05 -10.97 4.69
C THR A 93 -5.27 -9.66 4.81
N VAL A 94 -5.79 -8.61 4.18
CA VAL A 94 -5.19 -7.27 4.20
C VAL A 94 -6.23 -6.24 4.64
N TYR A 95 -5.85 -5.39 5.60
CA TYR A 95 -6.60 -4.20 5.98
C TYR A 95 -5.90 -2.96 5.44
N ARG A 96 -6.66 -2.01 4.91
CA ARG A 96 -6.13 -0.76 4.36
C ARG A 96 -6.42 0.39 5.31
N LEU A 97 -5.39 1.08 5.77
CA LEU A 97 -5.48 2.28 6.59
C LEU A 97 -4.85 3.46 5.84
N GLU A 98 -5.67 4.45 5.52
CA GLU A 98 -5.29 5.58 4.67
C GLU A 98 -4.76 6.73 5.53
N HIS A 99 -3.50 7.12 5.31
CA HIS A 99 -2.87 8.27 5.96
C HIS A 99 -2.32 9.24 4.91
N CYS A 100 -2.07 10.48 5.31
CA CYS A 100 -1.64 11.48 4.34
C CYS A 100 -0.63 12.52 4.87
N THR A 101 -0.20 12.36 6.12
CA THR A 101 0.78 13.22 6.78
C THR A 101 1.83 12.36 7.49
N GLY A 102 3.10 12.73 7.35
CA GLY A 102 4.19 12.07 8.10
C GLY A 102 4.24 12.52 9.56
N VAL A 103 5.16 11.95 10.34
CA VAL A 103 5.34 12.30 11.77
C VAL A 103 5.70 13.77 11.96
N ALA A 104 6.52 14.34 11.08
CA ALA A 104 6.89 15.75 11.09
C ALA A 104 5.84 16.69 10.45
N GLU A 105 4.60 16.24 10.30
CA GLU A 105 3.50 16.94 9.58
C GLU A 105 3.82 17.30 8.12
N GLU A 106 4.87 16.71 7.57
CA GLU A 106 5.25 17.00 6.20
C GLU A 106 4.44 16.19 5.18
N PRO A 107 4.34 16.67 3.92
CA PRO A 107 3.57 15.99 2.90
C PRO A 107 4.08 14.57 2.66
N HIS A 108 3.32 13.58 3.12
CA HIS A 108 3.64 12.18 2.94
C HIS A 108 2.37 11.41 2.63
N LEU A 109 2.05 11.30 1.34
CA LEU A 109 0.90 10.52 0.88
C LEU A 109 1.30 9.04 0.88
N HIS A 110 0.71 8.26 1.78
CA HIS A 110 1.04 6.86 1.97
C HIS A 110 -0.18 6.06 2.45
N THR A 111 -0.16 4.76 2.20
CA THR A 111 -1.19 3.87 2.76
C THR A 111 -0.53 2.76 3.54
N HIS A 112 -1.06 2.48 4.73
CA HIS A 112 -0.70 1.30 5.52
C HIS A 112 -1.55 0.11 5.07
N LEU A 113 -0.90 -0.98 4.69
CA LEU A 113 -1.51 -2.26 4.43
C LEU A 113 -1.16 -3.20 5.58
N LEU A 114 -2.15 -3.47 6.44
CA LEU A 114 -1.97 -4.38 7.58
C LEU A 114 -2.23 -5.80 7.11
N VAL A 115 -1.16 -6.57 7.01
CA VAL A 115 -1.18 -7.96 6.56
C VAL A 115 -1.32 -8.87 7.77
N ASP A 116 -2.38 -9.68 7.80
CA ASP A 116 -2.52 -10.73 8.80
C ASP A 116 -1.63 -11.93 8.43
N THR A 117 -0.70 -12.28 9.33
CA THR A 117 0.23 -13.40 9.15
C THR A 117 -0.43 -14.75 9.40
N GLU A 118 -1.64 -14.78 9.96
CA GLU A 118 -2.43 -15.99 10.07
C GLU A 118 -3.28 -16.20 8.81
N LEU A 119 -2.91 -17.20 8.02
CA LEU A 119 -3.57 -17.52 6.75
C LEU A 119 -4.58 -18.65 6.96
N ARG A 120 -5.76 -18.53 6.36
CA ARG A 120 -6.88 -19.46 6.56
C ARG A 120 -7.60 -19.77 5.26
N ASP A 121 -7.68 -21.05 4.93
CA ASP A 121 -8.52 -21.56 3.84
C ASP A 121 -9.41 -22.71 4.33
N GLY A 122 -10.67 -22.40 4.62
CA GLY A 122 -11.58 -23.31 5.28
C GLY A 122 -11.06 -23.77 6.65
N GLN A 123 -10.74 -25.07 6.78
CA GLN A 123 -10.17 -25.66 8.00
C GLN A 123 -8.63 -25.61 8.02
N GLN A 124 -7.99 -25.30 6.89
CA GLN A 124 -6.53 -25.21 6.80
C GLN A 124 -6.05 -23.91 7.41
N ARG A 125 -4.92 -24.00 8.13
CA ARG A 125 -4.23 -22.85 8.71
C ARG A 125 -2.79 -22.87 8.26
N GLY A 126 -2.30 -21.69 7.89
CA GLY A 126 -0.91 -21.44 7.53
C GLY A 126 -0.40 -20.19 8.25
N SER A 127 0.91 -20.01 8.19
CA SER A 127 1.53 -18.75 8.60
C SER A 127 2.23 -18.16 7.38
N LEU A 128 2.06 -16.87 7.18
CA LEU A 128 2.74 -16.12 6.14
C LEU A 128 4.26 -16.20 6.35
N ASP A 129 4.98 -16.54 5.28
CA ASP A 129 6.43 -16.48 5.27
C ASP A 129 6.87 -15.02 5.01
N VAL A 130 7.57 -14.44 5.99
CA VAL A 130 8.05 -13.06 5.92
C VAL A 130 9.08 -12.88 4.79
N SER A 131 9.88 -13.90 4.47
CA SER A 131 10.83 -13.84 3.36
C SER A 131 10.09 -13.70 2.03
N ILE A 132 9.06 -14.53 1.83
CA ILE A 132 8.22 -14.47 0.61
C ILE A 132 7.50 -13.12 0.52
N LEU A 133 7.01 -12.60 1.65
CA LEU A 133 6.44 -11.25 1.68
C LEU A 133 7.47 -10.20 1.25
N GLN A 134 8.68 -10.23 1.80
CA GLN A 134 9.73 -9.27 1.45
C GLN A 134 10.07 -9.32 -0.05
N ASP A 135 10.21 -10.52 -0.62
CA ASP A 135 10.44 -10.70 -2.06
C ASP A 135 9.26 -10.15 -2.90
N ALA A 136 8.03 -10.32 -2.41
CA ALA A 136 6.84 -9.78 -3.06
C ALA A 136 6.79 -8.23 -3.05
N LEU A 137 7.34 -7.57 -2.02
CA LEU A 137 7.24 -6.12 -1.86
C LEU A 137 7.93 -5.34 -2.98
N GLU A 138 9.02 -5.86 -3.54
CA GLU A 138 9.70 -5.22 -4.68
C GLU A 138 8.78 -5.17 -5.91
N LEU A 139 8.16 -6.30 -6.25
CA LEU A 139 7.22 -6.39 -7.37
C LEU A 139 5.97 -5.52 -7.13
N VAL A 140 5.43 -5.56 -5.91
CA VAL A 140 4.27 -4.75 -5.51
C VAL A 140 4.59 -3.26 -5.62
N GLY A 141 5.77 -2.84 -5.18
CA GLY A 141 6.26 -1.46 -5.31
C GLY A 141 6.33 -1.01 -6.77
N LEU A 142 6.92 -1.82 -7.65
CA LEU A 142 6.99 -1.56 -9.08
C LEU A 142 5.61 -1.46 -9.74
N GLN A 143 4.71 -2.39 -9.42
CA GLN A 143 3.34 -2.40 -9.97
C GLN A 143 2.51 -1.23 -9.46
N TYR A 144 2.68 -0.85 -8.20
CA TYR A 144 2.11 0.36 -7.63
C TYR A 144 2.61 1.60 -8.39
N GLN A 145 3.92 1.73 -8.62
CA GLN A 145 4.51 2.85 -9.35
C GLN A 145 3.92 2.95 -10.77
N VAL A 146 3.89 1.86 -11.53
CA VAL A 146 3.32 1.84 -12.88
C VAL A 146 1.84 2.22 -12.87
N SER A 147 1.06 1.68 -11.93
CA SER A 147 -0.37 1.97 -11.82
C SER A 147 -0.63 3.44 -11.44
N LEU A 148 0.20 3.99 -10.55
CA LEU A 148 0.11 5.39 -10.14
C LEU A 148 0.40 6.34 -11.32
N GLU A 149 1.43 6.05 -12.11
CA GLU A 149 1.76 6.84 -13.31
C GLU A 149 0.61 6.85 -14.31
N GLN A 150 0.02 5.69 -14.59
CA GLN A 150 -1.13 5.57 -15.47
C GLN A 150 -2.35 6.37 -14.98
N GLU A 151 -2.65 6.27 -13.68
CA GLU A 151 -3.78 6.97 -13.08
C GLU A 151 -3.59 8.49 -13.04
N LEU A 152 -2.38 8.96 -12.73
CA LEU A 152 -2.06 10.39 -12.71
C LEU A 152 -2.01 10.98 -14.13
N TRP A 153 -1.50 10.22 -15.10
CA TRP A 153 -1.60 10.61 -16.51
C TRP A 153 -3.06 10.72 -16.95
N ARG A 154 -3.85 9.67 -16.74
CA ARG A 154 -5.27 9.64 -17.15
C ARG A 154 -6.11 10.76 -16.54
N ARG A 155 -5.89 11.10 -15.26
CA ARG A 155 -6.70 12.10 -14.53
C ARG A 155 -6.20 13.54 -14.67
N LEU A 156 -4.89 13.73 -14.75
CA LEU A 156 -4.25 15.04 -14.60
C LEU A 156 -3.19 15.34 -15.66
N GLN A 157 -2.88 14.39 -16.55
CA GLN A 157 -1.83 14.50 -17.58
C GLN A 157 -0.46 14.81 -16.98
N LEU A 158 -0.19 14.24 -15.80
CA LEU A 158 1.10 14.39 -15.12
C LEU A 158 2.07 13.31 -15.61
N GLY A 159 3.17 13.76 -16.21
CA GLY A 159 4.25 12.90 -16.67
C GLY A 159 5.25 12.57 -15.56
N PHE A 160 5.98 11.48 -15.76
CA PHE A 160 7.06 11.03 -14.89
C PHE A 160 8.38 10.95 -15.65
N GLU A 161 9.46 11.22 -14.94
CA GLU A 161 10.83 11.08 -15.42
C GLU A 161 11.67 10.25 -14.45
N GLN A 162 12.69 9.60 -14.99
CA GLN A 162 13.66 8.89 -14.16
C GLN A 162 14.65 9.88 -13.56
N ARG A 163 14.82 9.83 -12.24
CA ARG A 163 15.80 10.63 -11.49
C ARG A 163 16.98 9.75 -11.06
N ARG A 164 17.93 10.37 -10.36
CA ARG A 164 19.10 9.65 -9.82
C ARG A 164 18.63 8.46 -8.97
N ARG A 165 19.38 7.35 -9.03
CA ARG A 165 19.09 6.08 -8.32
C ARG A 165 17.86 5.32 -8.82
N GLY A 166 17.41 5.56 -10.05
CA GLY A 166 16.37 4.76 -10.70
C GLY A 166 14.93 5.13 -10.32
N THR A 167 14.75 5.95 -9.27
CA THR A 167 13.42 6.40 -8.82
C THR A 167 12.72 7.23 -9.90
N ARG A 168 11.40 7.05 -10.02
CA ARG A 168 10.55 7.80 -10.95
C ARG A 168 9.79 8.89 -10.20
N GLN A 169 9.93 10.13 -10.66
CA GLN A 169 9.33 11.32 -10.03
C GLN A 169 8.53 12.10 -11.07
N LEU A 170 7.57 12.92 -10.62
CA LEU A 170 6.83 13.82 -11.49
C LEU A 170 7.76 14.81 -12.20
N CYS A 171 7.51 15.02 -13.49
CA CYS A 171 8.21 16.04 -14.27
C CYS A 171 7.94 17.44 -13.71
N GLY A 172 8.98 18.26 -13.62
CA GLY A 172 8.87 19.67 -13.23
C GLY A 172 8.74 19.94 -11.74
N ILE A 173 8.84 18.91 -10.88
CA ILE A 173 9.02 19.11 -9.43
C ILE A 173 10.52 19.23 -9.13
N ASP A 174 10.87 20.31 -8.44
CA ASP A 174 12.25 20.64 -8.10
C ASP A 174 12.82 19.69 -7.03
N GLU A 175 14.12 19.37 -7.15
CA GLU A 175 14.78 18.42 -6.25
C GLU A 175 14.98 19.00 -4.85
N ASP A 176 15.28 20.29 -4.74
CA ASP A 176 15.49 20.94 -3.46
C ASP A 176 14.17 21.12 -2.71
N LEU A 177 13.07 21.34 -3.44
CA LEU A 177 11.73 21.28 -2.85
C LEU A 177 11.40 19.90 -2.28
N MET A 178 11.76 18.81 -2.97
CA MET A 178 11.58 17.46 -2.44
C MET A 178 12.47 17.21 -1.21
N LYS A 179 13.71 17.71 -1.19
CA LYS A 179 14.62 17.59 -0.04
C LYS A 179 14.16 18.39 1.18
N ALA A 180 13.47 19.51 0.98
CA ALA A 180 12.86 20.29 2.06
C ALA A 180 11.80 19.48 2.83
N PHE A 181 11.23 18.46 2.19
CA PHE A 181 10.29 17.50 2.74
C PHE A 181 10.89 16.10 2.63
N ALA A 182 12.09 15.87 3.15
CA ALA A 182 12.73 14.56 2.99
C ALA A 182 12.20 13.50 3.96
N ASP A 183 11.55 13.87 5.07
CA ASP A 183 11.02 12.89 6.01
C ASP A 183 9.81 12.18 5.39
N GLY A 184 9.86 10.86 5.44
CA GLY A 184 8.79 9.96 5.05
C GLY A 184 8.45 9.01 6.18
N SER A 185 8.85 9.34 7.42
CA SER A 185 8.56 8.49 8.56
C SER A 185 7.07 8.53 8.88
N CYS A 186 6.51 7.33 9.00
CA CYS A 186 5.18 7.06 9.48
C CYS A 186 5.24 5.81 10.36
N THR A 187 4.47 5.77 11.44
CA THR A 187 4.41 4.58 12.29
C THR A 187 3.05 4.46 12.94
N ILE A 188 2.60 3.22 13.08
CA ILE A 188 1.38 2.84 13.79
C ILE A 188 1.68 1.83 14.91
N GLY A 189 2.96 1.69 15.29
CA GLY A 189 3.39 0.80 16.37
C GLY A 189 3.42 -0.70 16.02
N LEU A 190 3.46 -1.04 14.73
CA LEU A 190 3.62 -2.42 14.22
C LEU A 190 5.00 -2.61 13.57
N ARG A 191 5.40 -3.87 13.38
CA ARG A 191 6.59 -4.20 12.58
C ARG A 191 6.34 -3.76 11.14
N GLN A 192 7.14 -2.80 10.67
CA GLN A 192 6.94 -2.13 9.40
C GLN A 192 7.87 -2.64 8.29
N PHE A 193 7.33 -2.68 7.09
CA PHE A 193 8.01 -2.86 5.81
C PHE A 193 7.55 -1.76 4.84
N THR A 194 8.28 -1.58 3.75
CA THR A 194 7.94 -0.56 2.74
C THR A 194 7.95 -1.16 1.35
N ALA A 195 6.88 -0.93 0.59
CA ALA A 195 6.79 -1.30 -0.82
C ALA A 195 7.26 -0.12 -1.69
N THR A 196 8.54 -0.11 -2.06
CA THR A 196 9.12 0.92 -2.94
C THR A 196 9.57 0.34 -4.27
N ALA A 197 9.39 1.12 -5.34
CA ALA A 197 9.92 0.87 -6.68
C ALA A 197 11.33 1.43 -6.85
#